data_AF-A0A3N5M5T1-F1
#
_entry.id   AF-A0A3N5M5T1-F1
#
_cell.length_a   1.000
_cell.length_b   1.000
_cell.length_c   1.000
_cell.angle_alpha   90.00
_cell.angle_beta   90.00
_cell.angle_gamma   90.00
#
_symmetry.space_group_name_H-M   'P 1'
#
loop_
_entity.id
_entity.type
_entity.pdbx_description
1 polymer ?
#
loop_
_entity_poly.entity_id
_entity_poly.type
_entity_poly.pdbx_seq_one_letter_code
_entity_poly.pdbx_strand_id
1 'polypeptide(L)'
;NYAVRSSYTDFLSDVSFLRHYFLITLRRLPAGRWTGVEALTDWLCGFPAVRNVLSPRSAWSLELDGKRLDVEKADNWKTIVRLFVEAMLAGPLYWQGVVDLGLRSGKVKAFRLTDFGAVLLGQRVQVQIPEPAQAGAALQFSADGKLVLNPNAAKADLLQLLSLIGEGSTNPRFEIVYQITPSGVAHAFEAGWTANTILRVLEDAAGKKPAAGLVEMLNRWEQGFGSIHLYEKLALIELGDDYALNELLAGTSLPRYLLYRFSPRLVAMRPEGVEALRLELVEKGYTPRIKTDKTESGG
;
A
#
# COMPACT_ATOMS: atom_id res chain seq x y z
N ASN A 1 12.70 11.08 -30.38
CA ASN A 1 12.33 10.63 -29.01
C ASN A 1 13.47 10.04 -28.17
N TYR A 2 14.74 10.37 -28.44
CA TYR A 2 15.90 9.87 -27.64
C TYR A 2 16.50 10.91 -26.67
N ALA A 3 16.11 12.19 -26.74
CA ALA A 3 16.70 13.26 -25.93
C ALA A 3 16.11 13.38 -24.50
N VAL A 4 14.88 12.93 -24.26
CA VAL A 4 14.19 13.08 -22.96
C VAL A 4 14.63 12.03 -21.93
N ARG A 5 15.16 10.87 -22.35
CA ARG A 5 15.64 9.82 -21.43
C ARG A 5 16.99 10.14 -20.77
N SER A 6 17.82 10.99 -21.39
CA SER A 6 19.10 11.39 -20.80
C SER A 6 18.88 12.28 -19.57
N SER A 7 18.02 13.30 -19.68
CA SER A 7 17.88 14.32 -18.63
C SER A 7 17.37 13.81 -17.29
N TYR A 8 16.43 12.85 -17.30
CA TYR A 8 15.89 12.28 -16.06
C TYR A 8 16.88 11.32 -15.38
N THR A 9 17.62 10.54 -16.17
CA THR A 9 18.63 9.62 -15.63
C THR A 9 19.80 10.39 -15.02
N ASP A 10 20.23 11.45 -15.70
CA ASP A 10 21.28 12.36 -15.23
C ASP A 10 20.83 13.06 -13.93
N PHE A 11 19.59 13.55 -13.87
CA PHE A 11 19.00 14.09 -12.63
C PHE A 11 19.02 13.09 -11.46
N LEU A 12 18.58 11.86 -11.68
CA LEU A 12 18.58 10.83 -10.63
C LEU A 12 20.00 10.50 -10.14
N SER A 13 20.96 10.48 -11.06
CA SER A 13 22.39 10.28 -10.75
C SER A 13 22.93 11.41 -9.86
N ASP A 14 22.67 12.67 -10.23
CA ASP A 14 23.12 13.84 -9.48
C ASP A 14 22.53 13.87 -8.06
N VAL A 15 21.21 13.63 -7.94
CA VAL A 15 20.51 13.56 -6.65
C VAL A 15 21.03 12.39 -5.81
N SER A 16 21.30 11.24 -6.42
CA SER A 16 21.87 10.08 -5.73
C SER A 16 23.25 10.40 -5.17
N PHE A 17 24.12 11.05 -5.94
CA PHE A 17 25.42 11.48 -5.48
C PHE A 17 25.32 12.45 -4.30
N LEU A 18 24.45 13.46 -4.38
CA LEU A 18 24.27 14.42 -3.29
C LEU A 18 23.78 13.74 -2.00
N ARG A 19 22.83 12.82 -2.11
CA ARG A 19 22.36 12.03 -0.97
C ARG A 19 23.49 11.21 -0.38
N HIS A 20 24.25 10.50 -1.21
CA HIS A 20 25.37 9.70 -0.76
C HIS A 20 26.41 10.55 -0.02
N TYR A 21 26.76 11.70 -0.59
CA TYR A 21 27.73 12.62 0.00
C TYR A 21 27.24 13.25 1.32
N PHE A 22 25.96 13.64 1.34
CA PHE A 22 25.30 14.14 2.54
C PHE A 22 25.35 13.11 3.67
N LEU A 23 25.04 11.84 3.38
CA LEU A 23 25.10 10.75 4.37
C LEU A 23 26.54 10.47 4.85
N ILE A 24 27.54 10.54 3.96
CA ILE A 24 28.96 10.44 4.36
C ILE A 24 29.34 11.58 5.31
N THR A 25 28.85 12.80 5.03
CA THR A 25 29.13 13.97 5.86
C THR A 25 28.45 13.83 7.22
N LEU A 26 27.19 13.41 7.23
CA LEU A 26 26.43 13.13 8.45
C LEU A 26 27.09 12.05 9.31
N ARG A 27 27.64 10.99 8.67
CA ARG A 27 28.39 9.92 9.32
C ARG A 27 29.64 10.42 10.08
N ARG A 28 30.16 11.61 9.77
CA ARG A 28 31.33 12.17 10.49
C ARG A 28 30.93 12.98 11.72
N LEU A 29 29.65 13.30 11.88
CA LEU A 29 29.17 14.06 13.03
C LEU A 29 29.04 13.14 14.25
N PRO A 30 29.42 13.61 15.44
CA PRO A 30 29.22 12.84 16.67
C PRO A 30 27.72 12.72 16.97
N ALA A 31 27.30 11.51 17.34
CA ALA A 31 25.96 11.27 17.87
C ALA A 31 25.69 12.13 19.11
N GLY A 32 24.43 12.52 19.33
CA GLY A 32 24.02 13.26 20.52
C GLY A 32 24.39 14.75 20.53
N ARG A 33 25.17 15.25 19.56
CA ARG A 33 25.55 16.68 19.47
C ARG A 33 24.63 17.47 18.55
N TRP A 34 24.08 18.57 19.06
CA TRP A 34 23.32 19.53 18.25
C TRP A 34 24.25 20.28 17.29
N THR A 35 23.89 20.28 16.01
CA THR A 35 24.60 20.93 14.91
C THR A 35 23.65 21.90 14.20
N GLY A 36 24.13 23.09 13.87
CA GLY A 36 23.35 24.08 13.12
C GLY A 36 23.20 23.67 11.66
N VAL A 37 22.00 23.86 11.09
CA VAL A 37 21.74 23.58 9.66
C VAL A 37 22.65 24.41 8.76
N GLU A 38 22.81 25.70 9.09
CA GLU A 38 23.68 26.63 8.33
C GLU A 38 25.13 26.13 8.28
N ALA A 39 25.66 25.65 9.39
CA ALA A 39 27.03 25.12 9.47
C ALA A 39 27.22 23.86 8.60
N LEU A 40 26.21 22.98 8.56
CA LEU A 40 26.23 21.81 7.67
C LEU A 40 26.14 22.23 6.20
N THR A 41 25.28 23.19 5.87
CA THR A 41 25.17 23.76 4.52
C THR A 41 26.49 24.37 4.06
N ASP A 42 27.13 25.18 4.90
CA ASP A 42 28.43 25.79 4.61
C ASP A 42 29.50 24.72 4.39
N TRP A 43 29.52 23.68 5.23
CA TRP A 43 30.46 22.58 5.08
C TRP A 43 30.29 21.85 3.75
N LEU A 44 29.05 21.53 3.37
CA LEU A 44 28.74 20.88 2.09
C LEU A 44 29.10 21.77 0.89
N CYS A 45 28.86 23.08 0.98
CA CYS A 45 29.22 24.04 -0.07
C CYS A 45 30.74 24.20 -0.21
N GLY A 46 31.51 23.98 0.85
CA GLY A 46 32.98 24.06 0.86
C GLY A 46 33.68 22.94 0.10
N PHE A 47 32.98 21.87 -0.32
CA PHE A 47 33.59 20.76 -1.05
C PHE A 47 33.44 20.89 -2.57
N PRO A 48 34.56 20.90 -3.33
CA PRO A 48 34.53 21.00 -4.79
C PRO A 48 33.70 19.91 -5.49
N ALA A 49 33.63 18.71 -4.92
CA ALA A 49 32.88 17.59 -5.50
C ALA A 49 31.36 17.84 -5.54
N VAL A 50 30.79 18.52 -4.52
CA VAL A 50 29.36 18.84 -4.46
C VAL A 50 29.01 19.90 -5.51
N ARG A 51 29.91 20.87 -5.72
CA ARG A 51 29.79 21.88 -6.79
C ARG A 51 29.82 21.26 -8.19
N ASN A 52 30.60 20.19 -8.38
CA ASN A 52 30.71 19.49 -9.67
C ASN A 52 29.48 18.65 -10.02
N VAL A 53 28.73 18.18 -9.03
CA VAL A 53 27.56 17.32 -9.23
C VAL A 53 26.31 18.10 -9.61
N LEU A 54 26.23 19.36 -9.22
CA LEU A 54 25.18 20.28 -9.66
C LEU A 54 25.70 21.34 -10.66
N SER A 55 26.83 21.04 -11.30
CA SER A 55 27.50 21.87 -12.32
C SER A 55 26.75 21.80 -13.67
N PRO A 56 26.94 22.73 -14.62
CA PRO A 56 26.10 23.01 -15.81
C PRO A 56 25.86 21.90 -16.84
N ARG A 57 26.24 20.65 -16.56
CA ARG A 57 25.85 19.48 -17.38
C ARG A 57 24.49 18.89 -16.98
N SER A 58 23.93 19.32 -15.86
CA SER A 58 22.61 18.89 -15.39
C SER A 58 21.51 19.48 -16.28
N ALA A 59 20.77 18.60 -16.97
CA ALA A 59 19.69 18.94 -17.89
C ALA A 59 18.40 19.45 -17.20
N TRP A 60 18.49 19.96 -15.97
CA TRP A 60 17.37 20.32 -15.12
C TRP A 60 17.60 21.67 -14.41
N SER A 61 16.51 22.33 -14.02
CA SER A 61 16.53 23.59 -13.28
C SER A 61 15.62 23.53 -12.06
N LEU A 62 16.01 24.20 -10.98
CA LEU A 62 15.17 24.34 -9.80
C LEU A 62 14.31 25.60 -9.92
N GLU A 63 13.04 25.49 -9.57
CA GLU A 63 12.12 26.62 -9.44
C GLU A 63 11.73 26.77 -7.97
N LEU A 64 11.81 28.00 -7.46
CA LEU A 64 11.42 28.35 -6.11
C LEU A 64 10.44 29.52 -6.19
N ASP A 65 9.23 29.35 -5.64
CA ASP A 65 8.18 30.37 -5.62
C ASP A 65 7.89 31.00 -6.99
N GLY A 66 7.79 30.19 -8.04
CA GLY A 66 7.53 30.68 -9.40
C GLY A 66 8.76 31.23 -10.14
N LYS A 67 9.94 31.20 -9.50
CA LYS A 67 11.19 31.75 -10.07
C LYS A 67 12.21 30.67 -10.29
N ARG A 68 12.65 30.53 -11.53
CA ARG A 68 13.77 29.67 -11.89
C ARG A 68 15.05 30.19 -11.24
N LEU A 69 15.68 29.35 -10.42
CA LEU A 69 16.97 29.64 -9.82
C LEU A 69 18.07 29.27 -10.80
N ASP A 70 18.96 30.23 -11.02
CA ASP A 70 20.18 30.03 -11.78
C ASP A 70 21.22 29.32 -10.90
N VAL A 71 21.50 28.05 -11.22
CA VAL A 71 22.42 27.18 -10.48
C VAL A 71 23.89 27.64 -10.60
N GLU A 72 24.20 28.53 -11.55
CA GLU A 72 25.56 29.04 -11.79
C GLU A 72 25.96 30.16 -10.84
N LYS A 73 24.98 30.86 -10.25
CA LYS A 73 25.24 31.94 -9.29
C LYS A 73 25.57 31.36 -7.91
N ALA A 74 26.75 31.71 -7.39
CA ALA A 74 27.23 31.24 -6.09
C ALA A 74 26.24 31.48 -4.93
N ASP A 75 25.49 32.58 -4.95
CA ASP A 75 24.48 32.88 -3.92
C ASP A 75 23.25 31.97 -4.02
N ASN A 76 22.83 31.63 -5.25
CA ASN A 76 21.73 30.69 -5.49
C ASN A 76 22.15 29.25 -5.15
N TRP A 77 23.42 28.93 -5.37
CA TRP A 77 23.98 27.62 -5.08
C TRP A 77 23.83 27.23 -3.61
N LYS A 78 24.26 28.11 -2.70
CA LYS A 78 24.11 27.90 -1.26
C LYS A 78 22.63 27.73 -0.87
N THR A 79 21.74 28.48 -1.52
CA THR A 79 20.29 28.38 -1.32
C THR A 79 19.75 27.00 -1.72
N ILE A 80 20.19 26.46 -2.85
CA ILE A 80 19.79 25.12 -3.33
C ILE A 80 20.27 24.03 -2.36
N VAL A 81 21.55 24.06 -1.98
CA VAL A 81 22.12 23.08 -1.03
C VAL A 81 21.38 23.15 0.30
N ARG A 82 21.04 24.35 0.77
CA ARG A 82 20.25 24.53 1.98
C ARG A 82 18.87 23.88 1.90
N LEU A 83 18.13 24.13 0.82
CA LEU A 83 16.81 23.50 0.61
C LEU A 83 16.91 21.97 0.60
N PHE A 84 17.94 21.44 -0.06
CA PHE A 84 18.20 20.00 -0.05
C PHE A 84 18.48 19.47 1.36
N VAL A 85 19.35 20.15 2.13
CA VAL A 85 19.65 19.77 3.52
C VAL A 85 18.40 19.81 4.40
N GLU A 86 17.62 20.90 4.32
CA GLU A 86 16.38 21.05 5.07
C GLU A 86 15.37 19.94 4.71
N ALA A 87 15.22 19.61 3.42
CA ALA A 87 14.35 18.52 2.97
C ALA A 87 14.82 17.13 3.44
N MET A 88 16.14 16.86 3.40
CA MET A 88 16.70 15.59 3.88
C MET A 88 16.52 15.42 5.40
N LEU A 89 16.77 16.49 6.16
CA LEU A 89 16.64 16.50 7.61
C LEU A 89 15.18 16.40 8.04
N ALA A 90 14.30 17.27 7.51
CA ALA A 90 12.89 17.34 7.91
C ALA A 90 12.01 16.22 7.32
N GLY A 91 12.49 15.53 6.29
CA GLY A 91 11.81 14.40 5.66
C GLY A 91 12.37 13.06 6.13
N PRO A 92 13.02 12.29 5.24
CA PRO A 92 13.30 10.87 5.47
C PRO A 92 14.19 10.62 6.70
N LEU A 93 15.14 11.49 7.01
CA LEU A 93 16.00 11.26 8.18
C LEU A 93 15.27 11.45 9.51
N TYR A 94 14.38 12.43 9.60
CA TYR A 94 13.56 12.62 10.79
C TYR A 94 12.50 11.54 10.92
N TRP A 95 11.78 11.21 9.84
CA TRP A 95 10.74 10.17 9.87
C TRP A 95 11.27 8.80 10.26
N GLN A 96 12.53 8.50 9.90
CA GLN A 96 13.19 7.24 10.24
C GLN A 96 13.96 7.33 11.58
N GLY A 97 13.86 8.44 12.32
CA GLY A 97 14.53 8.60 13.61
C GLY A 97 16.06 8.67 13.54
N VAL A 98 16.64 8.94 12.36
CA VAL A 98 18.09 9.12 12.18
C VAL A 98 18.56 10.41 12.83
N VAL A 99 17.73 11.46 12.79
CA VAL A 99 18.04 12.77 13.38
C VAL A 99 16.87 13.29 14.21
N ASP A 100 17.17 14.04 15.27
CA ASP A 100 16.21 14.93 15.93
C ASP A 100 16.31 16.34 15.35
N LEU A 101 15.21 17.10 15.37
CA LEU A 101 15.15 18.45 14.82
C LEU A 101 15.02 19.51 15.92
N GLY A 102 15.79 20.57 15.78
CA GLY A 102 15.75 21.78 16.60
C GLY A 102 15.07 22.89 15.83
N LEU A 103 13.80 23.15 16.17
CA LEU A 103 12.96 24.14 15.50
C LEU A 103 13.07 25.50 16.20
N ARG A 104 13.06 26.59 15.42
CA ARG A 104 12.73 27.93 15.91
C ARG A 104 11.76 28.60 14.95
N SER A 105 10.63 29.08 15.49
CA SER A 105 9.54 29.70 14.72
C SER A 105 9.10 28.84 13.52
N GLY A 106 8.92 27.53 13.75
CA GLY A 106 8.49 26.57 12.72
C GLY A 106 9.56 26.19 11.68
N LYS A 107 10.79 26.73 11.75
CA LYS A 107 11.87 26.43 10.82
C LYS A 107 12.96 25.58 11.48
N VAL A 108 13.50 24.61 10.75
CA VAL A 108 14.63 23.79 11.22
C VAL A 108 15.87 24.68 11.29
N LYS A 109 16.45 24.80 12.48
CA LYS A 109 17.67 25.60 12.73
C LYS A 109 18.84 24.76 13.18
N ALA A 110 18.56 23.66 13.87
CA ALA A 110 19.54 22.69 14.28
C ALA A 110 18.99 21.29 14.09
N PHE A 111 19.89 20.32 14.13
CA PHE A 111 19.55 18.91 14.18
C PHE A 111 20.58 18.19 15.05
N ARG A 112 20.27 16.97 15.45
CA ARG A 112 21.18 16.10 16.20
C ARG A 112 21.11 14.71 15.62
N LEU A 113 22.26 14.11 15.30
CA LEU A 113 22.33 12.70 14.92
C LEU A 113 21.98 11.85 16.15
N THR A 114 20.97 10.99 16.04
CA THR A 114 20.57 10.07 17.12
C THR A 114 21.55 8.91 17.22
N ASP A 115 21.58 8.21 18.36
CA ASP A 115 22.41 7.01 18.50
C ASP A 115 21.99 5.90 17.52
N PHE A 116 20.68 5.79 17.25
CA PHE A 116 20.13 4.91 16.22
C PHE A 116 20.62 5.30 14.82
N GLY A 117 20.53 6.58 14.47
CA GLY A 117 21.02 7.10 13.20
C GLY A 117 22.52 6.90 13.01
N ALA A 118 23.30 7.06 14.08
CA ALA A 118 24.73 6.80 14.05
C ALA A 118 25.05 5.34 13.71
N VAL A 119 24.32 4.37 14.29
CA VAL A 119 24.45 2.95 13.94
C VAL A 119 24.05 2.67 12.49
N LEU A 120 22.93 3.24 12.01
CA LEU A 120 22.52 3.10 10.61
C LEU A 120 23.55 3.65 9.62
N LEU A 121 24.28 4.71 10.00
CA LEU A 121 25.38 5.27 9.23
C LEU A 121 26.71 4.51 9.43
N GLY A 122 26.71 3.38 10.15
CA GLY A 122 27.88 2.55 10.37
C GLY A 122 28.92 3.17 11.30
N GLN A 123 28.51 4.04 12.24
CA GLN A 123 29.33 4.43 13.38
C GLN A 123 29.27 3.34 14.45
N ARG A 124 30.39 3.11 15.14
CA ARG A 124 30.44 2.22 16.30
C ARG A 124 30.06 3.02 17.55
N VAL A 125 28.76 3.10 17.83
CA VAL A 125 28.20 3.70 19.04
C VAL A 125 27.63 2.60 19.92
N GLN A 126 27.83 2.69 21.24
CA GLN A 126 27.10 1.84 22.17
C GLN A 126 25.66 2.36 22.25
N VAL A 127 24.74 1.64 21.62
CA VAL A 127 23.32 1.98 21.65
C VAL A 127 22.66 1.22 22.78
N GLN A 128 22.06 1.94 23.71
CA GLN A 128 21.02 1.37 24.56
C GLN A 128 19.75 1.36 23.71
N ILE A 129 19.40 0.20 23.17
CA ILE A 129 18.09 0.01 22.55
C ILE A 129 17.09 0.15 23.70
N PRO A 130 16.21 1.16 23.69
CA PRO A 130 15.18 1.27 24.71
C PRO A 130 14.39 -0.04 24.69
N GLU A 131 14.18 -0.65 25.86
CA GLU A 131 13.16 -1.69 25.92
C GLU A 131 11.86 -1.08 25.39
N PRO A 132 11.17 -1.74 24.45
CA PRO A 132 9.89 -1.25 23.98
C PRO A 132 9.03 -1.02 25.23
N ALA A 133 8.63 0.24 25.46
CA ALA A 133 7.78 0.58 26.58
C ALA A 133 6.64 -0.42 26.59
N GLN A 134 6.34 -1.04 27.75
CA GLN A 134 5.35 -2.12 27.87
C GLN A 134 4.12 -1.76 27.07
N ALA A 135 4.05 -2.27 25.86
CA ALA A 135 3.03 -1.90 24.93
C ALA A 135 1.84 -2.71 25.43
N GLY A 136 0.87 -2.04 26.04
CA GLY A 136 -0.36 -2.67 26.49
C GLY A 136 -1.01 -3.45 25.35
N ALA A 137 -2.13 -4.14 25.61
CA ALA A 137 -2.79 -4.99 24.63
C ALA A 137 -2.79 -4.40 23.20
N ALA A 138 -2.42 -5.23 22.22
CA ALA A 138 -2.37 -4.85 20.81
C ALA A 138 -3.75 -4.49 20.26
N LEU A 139 -4.80 -4.99 20.90
CA LEU A 139 -6.18 -4.79 20.48
C LEU A 139 -7.07 -4.47 21.69
N GLN A 140 -8.06 -3.60 21.49
CA GLN A 140 -9.13 -3.36 22.44
C GLN A 140 -10.49 -3.49 21.76
N PHE A 141 -11.43 -4.18 22.40
CA PHE A 141 -12.83 -4.23 21.97
C PHE A 141 -13.55 -2.97 22.45
N SER A 142 -14.07 -2.19 21.51
CA SER A 142 -14.93 -1.04 21.78
C SER A 142 -16.37 -1.48 22.08
N ALA A 143 -17.11 -0.65 22.80
CA ALA A 143 -18.52 -0.91 23.14
C ALA A 143 -19.44 -0.91 21.90
N ASP A 144 -19.06 -0.22 20.82
CA ASP A 144 -19.77 -0.20 19.54
C ASP A 144 -19.41 -1.38 18.62
N GLY A 145 -18.68 -2.37 19.13
CA GLY A 145 -18.30 -3.58 18.38
C GLY A 145 -17.09 -3.40 17.46
N LYS A 146 -16.43 -2.24 17.50
CA LYS A 146 -15.19 -1.99 16.76
C LYS A 146 -13.95 -2.50 17.48
N LEU A 147 -12.88 -2.68 16.70
CA LEU A 147 -11.57 -3.10 17.19
C LEU A 147 -10.60 -1.92 17.18
N VAL A 148 -10.14 -1.47 18.34
CA VAL A 148 -9.14 -0.40 18.44
C VAL A 148 -7.75 -1.02 18.47
N LEU A 149 -6.90 -0.66 17.51
CA LEU A 149 -5.56 -1.20 17.33
C LEU A 149 -4.52 -0.31 18.03
N ASN A 150 -3.66 -0.94 18.83
CA ASN A 150 -2.42 -0.33 19.29
C ASN A 150 -1.26 -0.74 18.36
N PRO A 151 -0.83 0.12 17.42
CA PRO A 151 0.19 -0.24 16.43
C PRO A 151 1.56 -0.53 17.07
N ASN A 152 1.83 -0.04 18.28
CA ASN A 152 3.10 -0.27 18.97
C ASN A 152 3.21 -1.68 19.59
N ALA A 153 2.08 -2.35 19.81
CA ALA A 153 2.01 -3.72 20.34
C ALA A 153 1.62 -4.75 19.26
N ALA A 154 1.09 -4.30 18.13
CA ALA A 154 0.55 -5.16 17.09
C ALA A 154 1.65 -5.93 16.33
N LYS A 155 1.45 -7.24 16.20
CA LYS A 155 2.26 -8.11 15.35
C LYS A 155 1.71 -8.11 13.91
N ALA A 156 2.56 -8.48 12.95
CA ALA A 156 2.20 -8.55 11.53
C ALA A 156 0.93 -9.40 11.27
N ASP A 157 0.81 -10.55 11.94
CA ASP A 157 -0.34 -11.46 11.77
C ASP A 157 -1.67 -10.81 12.16
N LEU A 158 -1.67 -10.00 13.23
CA LEU A 158 -2.86 -9.24 13.63
C LEU A 158 -3.22 -8.19 12.58
N LEU A 159 -2.22 -7.46 12.08
CA LEU A 159 -2.44 -6.44 11.05
C LEU A 159 -3.01 -7.06 9.76
N GLN A 160 -2.45 -8.18 9.32
CA GLN A 160 -2.93 -8.93 8.17
C GLN A 160 -4.36 -9.41 8.37
N LEU A 161 -4.67 -9.98 9.54
CA LEU A 161 -6.02 -10.43 9.86
C LEU A 161 -7.01 -9.25 9.82
N LEU A 162 -6.71 -8.15 10.51
CA LEU A 162 -7.59 -6.98 10.58
C LEU A 162 -7.88 -6.38 9.20
N SER A 163 -6.86 -6.31 8.33
CA SER A 163 -7.01 -5.87 6.94
C SER A 163 -7.79 -6.85 6.07
N LEU A 164 -7.83 -8.14 6.42
CA LEU A 164 -8.61 -9.15 5.70
C LEU A 164 -10.08 -9.13 6.13
N ILE A 165 -10.36 -9.04 7.44
CA ILE A 165 -11.72 -9.22 7.98
C ILE A 165 -12.53 -7.92 8.08
N GLY A 166 -11.95 -6.77 7.79
CA GLY A 166 -12.62 -5.50 8.03
C GLY A 166 -11.95 -4.29 7.41
N GLU A 167 -12.53 -3.13 7.69
CA GLU A 167 -12.11 -1.84 7.16
C GLU A 167 -11.48 -0.98 8.25
N GLY A 168 -10.29 -0.44 7.97
CA GLY A 168 -9.56 0.44 8.87
C GLY A 168 -9.96 1.91 8.70
N SER A 169 -10.12 2.61 9.81
CA SER A 169 -10.42 4.04 9.87
C SER A 169 -9.74 4.67 11.08
N THR A 170 -9.82 6.00 11.19
CA THR A 170 -9.33 6.74 12.35
C THR A 170 -10.50 7.38 13.07
N ASN A 171 -10.59 7.21 14.39
CA ASN A 171 -11.65 7.84 15.18
C ASN A 171 -11.29 9.31 15.56
N PRO A 172 -12.21 10.10 16.16
CA PRO A 172 -11.92 11.48 16.57
C PRO A 172 -10.78 11.65 17.60
N ARG A 173 -10.34 10.56 18.24
CA ARG A 173 -9.18 10.53 19.16
C ARG A 173 -7.87 10.18 18.45
N PHE A 174 -7.88 10.10 17.12
CA PHE A 174 -6.75 9.69 16.29
C PHE A 174 -6.28 8.24 16.53
N GLU A 175 -7.17 7.37 17.03
CA GLU A 175 -6.89 5.95 17.20
C GLU A 175 -7.22 5.19 15.92
N ILE A 176 -6.44 4.15 15.62
CA ILE A 176 -6.69 3.25 14.48
C ILE A 176 -7.79 2.28 14.88
N VAL A 177 -8.89 2.28 14.14
CA VAL A 177 -10.09 1.49 14.45
C VAL A 177 -10.51 0.67 13.25
N TYR A 178 -10.75 -0.63 13.47
CA TYR A 178 -11.26 -1.55 12.47
C TYR A 178 -12.73 -1.89 12.73
N GLN A 179 -13.52 -1.84 11.67
CA GLN A 179 -14.89 -2.36 11.62
C GLN A 179 -14.87 -3.69 10.89
N ILE A 180 -15.24 -4.77 11.58
CA ILE A 180 -15.38 -6.09 10.94
C ILE A 180 -16.55 -6.04 9.96
N THR A 181 -16.35 -6.54 8.74
CA THR A 181 -17.36 -6.54 7.67
C THR A 181 -17.74 -7.97 7.26
N PRO A 182 -18.99 -8.20 6.83
CA PRO A 182 -19.39 -9.52 6.33
C PRO A 182 -18.56 -9.99 5.14
N SER A 183 -18.23 -9.08 4.21
CA SER A 183 -17.42 -9.38 3.02
C SER A 183 -15.99 -9.76 3.39
N GLY A 184 -15.34 -9.02 4.29
CA GLY A 184 -13.99 -9.32 4.74
C GLY A 184 -13.92 -10.68 5.45
N VAL A 185 -14.87 -10.97 6.32
CA VAL A 185 -14.95 -12.27 6.99
C VAL A 185 -15.25 -13.40 6.00
N ALA A 186 -16.12 -13.19 5.01
CA ALA A 186 -16.35 -14.18 3.95
C ALA A 186 -15.07 -14.49 3.17
N HIS A 187 -14.28 -13.48 2.78
CA HIS A 187 -12.98 -13.69 2.15
C HIS A 187 -11.99 -14.43 3.05
N ALA A 188 -12.02 -14.17 4.36
CA ALA A 188 -11.22 -14.95 5.29
C ALA A 188 -11.62 -16.43 5.29
N PHE A 189 -12.91 -16.73 5.27
CA PHE A 189 -13.40 -18.10 5.17
C PHE A 189 -13.03 -18.78 3.85
N GLU A 190 -13.10 -18.06 2.71
CA GLU A 190 -12.59 -18.53 1.42
C GLU A 190 -11.09 -18.88 1.47
N ALA A 191 -10.32 -18.10 2.23
CA ALA A 191 -8.89 -18.33 2.46
C ALA A 191 -8.59 -19.42 3.51
N GLY A 192 -9.60 -20.14 3.99
CA GLY A 192 -9.44 -21.25 4.94
C GLY A 192 -9.39 -20.84 6.41
N TRP A 193 -9.71 -19.59 6.75
CA TRP A 193 -9.93 -19.21 8.14
C TRP A 193 -11.26 -19.78 8.66
N THR A 194 -11.32 -19.98 9.97
CA THR A 194 -12.54 -20.34 10.71
C THR A 194 -12.85 -19.24 11.73
N ALA A 195 -14.11 -19.14 12.15
CA ALA A 195 -14.51 -18.19 13.20
C ALA A 195 -13.66 -18.39 14.46
N ASN A 196 -13.39 -19.64 14.83
CA ASN A 196 -12.55 -19.99 15.97
C ASN A 196 -11.10 -19.49 15.82
N THR A 197 -10.48 -19.67 14.64
CA THR A 197 -9.11 -19.17 14.41
C THR A 197 -9.03 -17.65 14.44
N ILE A 198 -10.03 -16.95 13.89
CA ILE A 198 -10.12 -15.49 13.96
C ILE A 198 -10.23 -15.05 15.41
N LEU A 199 -11.16 -15.64 16.17
CA LEU A 199 -11.40 -15.30 17.58
C LEU A 199 -10.15 -15.51 18.43
N ARG A 200 -9.38 -16.59 18.21
CA ARG A 200 -8.13 -16.85 18.93
C ARG A 200 -7.09 -15.75 18.72
N VAL A 201 -6.91 -15.31 17.47
CA VAL A 201 -5.95 -14.22 17.17
C VAL A 201 -6.39 -12.91 17.83
N LEU A 202 -7.70 -12.61 17.83
CA LEU A 202 -8.23 -11.42 18.50
C LEU A 202 -8.09 -11.51 20.03
N GLU A 203 -8.31 -12.68 20.63
CA GLU A 203 -8.11 -12.93 22.06
C GLU A 203 -6.65 -12.75 22.47
N ASP A 204 -5.73 -13.38 21.73
CA ASP A 204 -4.28 -13.31 21.97
C ASP A 204 -3.78 -11.86 21.88
N ALA A 205 -4.29 -11.09 20.91
CA ALA A 205 -3.93 -9.69 20.72
C ALA A 205 -4.51 -8.77 21.81
N ALA A 206 -5.73 -9.06 22.29
CA ALA A 206 -6.41 -8.27 23.30
C ALA A 206 -5.99 -8.63 24.74
N GLY A 207 -5.41 -9.82 24.95
CA GLY A 207 -5.15 -10.37 26.29
C GLY A 207 -6.42 -10.67 27.09
N LYS A 208 -7.59 -10.72 26.43
CA LYS A 208 -8.89 -10.99 27.03
C LYS A 208 -9.86 -11.55 25.99
N LYS A 209 -10.86 -12.29 26.46
CA LYS A 209 -11.88 -12.88 25.60
C LYS A 209 -12.63 -11.83 24.78
N PRO A 210 -12.90 -12.10 23.49
CA PRO A 210 -13.80 -11.31 22.66
C PRO A 210 -15.19 -11.18 23.29
N ALA A 211 -15.87 -10.06 23.03
CA ALA A 211 -17.25 -9.87 23.49
C ALA A 211 -18.19 -10.94 22.92
N ALA A 212 -19.18 -11.37 23.71
CA ALA A 212 -20.12 -12.43 23.30
C ALA A 212 -20.81 -12.13 21.96
N GLY A 213 -21.19 -10.87 21.73
CA GLY A 213 -21.80 -10.47 20.45
C GLY A 213 -20.88 -10.65 19.23
N LEU A 214 -19.57 -10.47 19.40
CA LEU A 214 -18.59 -10.71 18.34
C LEU A 214 -18.44 -12.22 18.06
N VAL A 215 -18.41 -13.03 19.12
CA VAL A 215 -18.37 -14.50 19.01
C VAL A 215 -19.60 -15.02 18.26
N GLU A 216 -20.79 -14.58 18.67
CA GLU A 216 -22.06 -14.97 18.04
C GLU A 216 -22.14 -14.52 16.57
N MET A 217 -21.66 -13.31 16.27
CA MET A 217 -21.64 -12.77 14.91
C MET A 217 -20.76 -13.63 13.99
N LEU A 218 -19.52 -13.92 14.39
CA LEU A 218 -18.59 -14.70 13.56
C LEU A 218 -19.07 -16.13 13.36
N ASN A 219 -19.58 -16.79 14.41
CA ASN A 219 -20.14 -18.13 14.30
C ASN A 219 -21.36 -18.18 13.37
N ARG A 220 -22.24 -17.17 13.43
CA ARG A 220 -23.40 -17.07 12.55
C ARG A 220 -22.98 -16.90 11.09
N TRP A 221 -21.98 -16.06 10.83
CA TRP A 221 -21.47 -15.87 9.48
C TRP A 221 -20.79 -17.12 8.94
N GLU A 222 -20.04 -17.85 9.76
CA GLU A 222 -19.43 -19.13 9.36
C GLU A 222 -20.50 -20.18 9.03
N GLN A 223 -21.55 -20.31 9.83
CA GLN A 223 -22.67 -21.22 9.56
C GLN A 223 -23.42 -20.88 8.27
N GLY A 224 -23.54 -19.58 7.95
CA GLY A 224 -24.18 -19.11 6.71
C GLY A 224 -23.25 -19.10 5.50
N PHE A 225 -21.94 -19.25 5.70
CA PHE A 225 -20.95 -19.14 4.64
C PHE A 225 -21.11 -20.27 3.60
N GLY A 226 -21.12 -19.92 2.32
CA GLY A 226 -21.32 -20.87 1.22
C GLY A 226 -22.74 -21.43 1.08
N SER A 227 -23.71 -20.99 1.91
CA SER A 227 -25.10 -21.46 1.82
C SER A 227 -25.88 -20.83 0.67
N ILE A 228 -25.52 -19.61 0.27
CA ILE A 228 -26.17 -18.83 -0.79
C ILE A 228 -25.09 -18.29 -1.73
N HIS A 229 -25.26 -18.53 -3.03
CA HIS A 229 -24.37 -18.02 -4.07
C HIS A 229 -25.15 -17.03 -4.94
N LEU A 230 -24.67 -15.79 -5.04
CA LEU A 230 -25.23 -14.77 -5.91
C LEU A 230 -24.31 -14.56 -7.11
N TYR A 231 -24.87 -14.65 -8.31
CA TYR A 231 -24.16 -14.42 -9.57
C TYR A 231 -24.74 -13.17 -10.22
N GLU A 232 -23.96 -12.08 -10.28
CA GLU A 232 -24.43 -10.82 -10.87
C GLU A 232 -24.46 -10.86 -12.40
N LYS A 233 -23.56 -11.63 -13.02
CA LYS A 233 -23.38 -11.67 -14.47
C LYS A 233 -23.20 -13.12 -14.91
N LEU A 234 -24.21 -13.64 -15.58
CA LEU A 234 -24.22 -14.99 -16.15
C LEU A 234 -24.84 -14.96 -17.54
N ALA A 235 -24.31 -15.76 -18.45
CA ALA A 235 -24.93 -15.97 -19.75
C ALA A 235 -25.74 -17.27 -19.71
N LEU A 236 -27.00 -17.19 -20.13
CA LEU A 236 -27.87 -18.36 -20.27
C LEU A 236 -27.86 -18.85 -21.71
N ILE A 237 -27.74 -20.16 -21.88
CA ILE A 237 -27.93 -20.83 -23.17
C ILE A 237 -29.20 -21.67 -23.08
N GLU A 238 -30.16 -21.32 -23.93
CA GLU A 238 -31.35 -22.12 -24.19
C GLU A 238 -31.12 -22.98 -25.44
N LEU A 239 -31.29 -24.29 -25.32
CA LEU A 239 -31.08 -25.24 -26.41
C LEU A 239 -32.40 -25.74 -26.99
N GLY A 240 -32.43 -25.98 -28.31
CA GLY A 240 -33.66 -26.36 -29.02
C GLY A 240 -34.16 -27.77 -28.72
N ASP A 241 -33.28 -28.67 -28.29
CA ASP A 241 -33.60 -30.07 -28.01
C ASP A 241 -32.68 -30.66 -26.90
N ASP A 242 -32.97 -31.90 -26.49
CA ASP A 242 -32.30 -32.57 -25.38
C ASP A 242 -30.92 -33.17 -25.74
N TYR A 243 -30.55 -33.19 -27.03
CA TYR A 243 -29.29 -33.76 -27.51
C TYR A 243 -28.22 -32.69 -27.75
N ALA A 244 -28.64 -31.48 -28.11
CA ALA A 244 -27.78 -30.35 -28.42
C ALA A 244 -26.75 -30.09 -27.30
N LEU A 245 -27.14 -30.18 -26.03
CA LEU A 245 -26.21 -29.91 -24.93
C LEU A 245 -25.02 -30.88 -24.93
N ASN A 246 -25.27 -32.17 -25.15
CA ASN A 246 -24.21 -33.18 -25.19
C ASN A 246 -23.28 -32.98 -26.38
N GLU A 247 -23.83 -32.62 -27.54
CA GLU A 247 -23.05 -32.28 -28.72
C GLU A 247 -22.14 -31.06 -28.48
N LEU A 248 -22.68 -30.00 -27.87
CA LEU A 248 -21.88 -28.82 -27.53
C LEU A 248 -20.80 -29.14 -26.50
N LEU A 249 -21.11 -29.92 -25.47
CA LEU A 249 -20.12 -30.31 -24.45
C LEU A 249 -18.98 -31.15 -25.03
N ALA A 250 -19.23 -31.98 -26.03
CA ALA A 250 -18.21 -32.79 -26.68
C ALA A 250 -17.40 -32.02 -27.74
N GLY A 251 -18.01 -31.01 -28.35
CA GLY A 251 -17.49 -30.39 -29.57
C GLY A 251 -17.08 -28.92 -29.47
N THR A 252 -17.27 -28.26 -28.33
CA THR A 252 -17.04 -26.81 -28.17
C THR A 252 -16.26 -26.49 -26.90
N SER A 253 -15.91 -25.22 -26.71
CA SER A 253 -15.32 -24.68 -25.49
C SER A 253 -16.31 -24.53 -24.33
N LEU A 254 -17.60 -24.85 -24.52
CA LEU A 254 -18.63 -24.76 -23.48
C LEU A 254 -18.22 -25.38 -22.12
N PRO A 255 -17.61 -26.58 -22.02
CA PRO A 255 -17.22 -27.15 -20.73
C PRO A 255 -16.26 -26.26 -19.92
N ARG A 256 -15.41 -25.47 -20.58
CA ARG A 256 -14.50 -24.55 -19.92
C ARG A 256 -15.22 -23.38 -19.25
N TYR A 257 -16.38 -22.99 -19.77
CA TYR A 257 -17.11 -21.81 -19.33
C TYR A 257 -18.40 -22.15 -18.58
N LEU A 258 -18.84 -23.42 -18.59
CA LEU A 258 -20.05 -23.87 -17.93
C LEU A 258 -19.99 -23.64 -16.41
N LEU A 259 -21.03 -23.00 -15.87
CA LEU A 259 -21.22 -22.76 -14.44
C LEU A 259 -22.26 -23.72 -13.85
N TYR A 260 -23.42 -23.84 -14.51
CA TYR A 260 -24.54 -24.64 -14.00
C TYR A 260 -25.32 -25.29 -15.14
N ARG A 261 -25.87 -26.48 -14.89
CA ARG A 261 -26.89 -27.12 -15.74
C ARG A 261 -28.20 -27.11 -15.00
N PHE A 262 -29.16 -26.30 -15.44
CA PHE A 262 -30.50 -26.28 -14.84
C PHE A 262 -31.36 -27.40 -15.38
N SER A 263 -31.20 -27.71 -16.68
CA SER A 263 -31.87 -28.80 -17.38
C SER A 263 -31.06 -29.21 -18.62
N PRO A 264 -31.45 -30.28 -19.34
CA PRO A 264 -30.86 -30.63 -20.64
C PRO A 264 -30.94 -29.51 -21.68
N ARG A 265 -31.87 -28.55 -21.53
CA ARG A 265 -32.11 -27.44 -22.47
C ARG A 265 -31.77 -26.05 -21.93
N LEU A 266 -31.32 -25.93 -20.69
CA LEU A 266 -31.00 -24.65 -20.09
C LEU A 266 -29.75 -24.75 -19.22
N VAL A 267 -28.71 -24.00 -19.59
CA VAL A 267 -27.43 -23.97 -18.89
C VAL A 267 -26.95 -22.53 -18.66
N ALA A 268 -26.21 -22.31 -17.57
CA ALA A 268 -25.49 -21.06 -17.31
C ALA A 268 -24.00 -21.22 -17.60
N MET A 269 -23.41 -20.22 -18.23
CA MET A 269 -21.98 -20.12 -18.48
C MET A 269 -21.41 -18.76 -18.06
N ARG A 270 -20.10 -18.71 -17.92
CA ARG A 270 -19.29 -17.50 -17.76
C ARG A 270 -19.47 -16.56 -18.96
N PRO A 271 -19.86 -15.28 -18.77
CA PRO A 271 -20.09 -14.33 -19.87
C PRO A 271 -18.89 -14.14 -20.82
N GLU A 272 -17.67 -14.21 -20.31
CA GLU A 272 -16.44 -14.07 -21.10
C GLU A 272 -16.25 -15.17 -22.16
N GLY A 273 -16.94 -16.30 -22.03
CA GLY A 273 -16.91 -17.40 -23.00
C GLY A 273 -17.93 -17.28 -24.12
N VAL A 274 -18.86 -16.33 -24.06
CA VAL A 274 -20.01 -16.26 -24.98
C VAL A 274 -19.56 -16.06 -26.42
N GLU A 275 -18.64 -15.14 -26.67
CA GLU A 275 -18.21 -14.82 -28.04
C GLU A 275 -17.40 -15.95 -28.67
N ALA A 276 -16.55 -16.62 -27.88
CA ALA A 276 -15.80 -17.80 -28.34
C ALA A 276 -16.76 -18.93 -28.74
N LEU A 277 -17.73 -19.24 -27.87
CA LEU A 277 -18.73 -20.26 -28.15
C LEU A 277 -19.59 -19.89 -29.37
N ARG A 278 -19.96 -18.62 -29.54
CA ARG A 278 -20.75 -18.14 -30.68
C ARG A 278 -20.04 -18.41 -32.01
N LEU A 279 -18.73 -18.15 -32.09
CA LEU A 279 -17.95 -18.41 -33.30
C LEU A 279 -17.89 -19.90 -33.62
N GLU A 280 -17.61 -20.74 -32.63
CA GLU A 280 -17.57 -22.20 -32.78
C GLU A 280 -18.93 -22.78 -33.23
N LEU A 281 -20.03 -22.23 -32.72
CA LEU A 281 -21.38 -22.60 -33.14
C LEU A 281 -21.65 -22.25 -34.61
N VAL A 282 -21.22 -21.08 -35.06
CA VAL A 282 -21.35 -20.67 -36.47
C VAL A 282 -20.51 -21.55 -37.39
N GLU A 283 -19.28 -21.87 -37.00
CA GLU A 283 -18.41 -22.80 -37.75
C GLU A 283 -19.03 -24.20 -37.89
N LYS A 284 -19.78 -24.64 -36.87
CA LYS A 284 -20.53 -25.90 -36.87
C LYS A 284 -21.88 -25.84 -37.59
N GLY A 285 -22.24 -24.70 -38.18
CA GLY A 285 -23.47 -24.53 -38.96
C GLY A 285 -24.71 -24.15 -38.15
N TYR A 286 -24.57 -23.80 -36.87
CA TYR A 286 -25.67 -23.24 -36.08
C TYR A 286 -25.82 -21.73 -36.34
N THR A 287 -27.01 -21.20 -36.04
CA THR A 287 -27.32 -19.77 -36.13
C THR A 287 -27.82 -19.25 -34.77
N PRO A 288 -26.93 -19.10 -33.77
CA PRO A 288 -27.32 -18.73 -32.42
C PRO A 288 -27.89 -17.30 -32.38
N ARG A 289 -29.01 -17.13 -31.66
CA ARG A 289 -29.64 -15.82 -31.42
C ARG A 289 -29.20 -15.27 -30.08
N ILE A 290 -28.64 -14.06 -30.06
CA ILE A 290 -28.25 -13.38 -28.82
C ILE A 290 -29.35 -12.42 -28.41
N LYS A 291 -29.88 -12.63 -27.20
CA LYS A 291 -30.74 -11.66 -26.51
C LYS A 291 -29.87 -10.88 -25.54
N THR A 292 -29.50 -9.65 -25.90
CA THR A 292 -28.89 -8.70 -24.96
C THR A 292 -30.01 -7.93 -24.27
N ASP A 293 -29.93 -7.78 -22.96
CA ASP A 293 -30.85 -6.90 -22.24
C ASP A 293 -30.59 -5.45 -22.70
N LYS A 294 -31.55 -4.83 -23.38
CA LYS A 294 -31.48 -3.42 -23.76
C LYS A 294 -31.86 -2.62 -22.52
N THR A 295 -30.89 -2.32 -21.66
CA THR A 295 -31.03 -1.19 -20.74
C THR A 295 -30.69 0.08 -21.53
N GLU A 296 -31.74 0.77 -21.95
CA GLU A 296 -31.68 2.09 -22.57
C GLU A 296 -30.87 3.05 -21.68
N SER A 297 -29.76 3.56 -22.21
CA SER A 297 -29.14 4.80 -21.74
C SER A 297 -29.69 5.94 -22.60
N GLY A 298 -30.87 6.43 -22.25
CA GLY A 298 -31.38 7.73 -22.68
C GLY A 298 -31.13 8.74 -21.56
N GLY A 299 -30.44 9.84 -21.88
CA GLY A 299 -30.16 10.95 -20.96
C GLY A 299 -28.79 11.57 -21.22
#